data_AF-A0A5K1AVJ8-F1
#
_entry.id   AF-A0A5K1AVJ8-F1
#
_cell.length_a   1.000
_cell.length_b   1.000
_cell.length_c   1.000
_cell.angle_alpha   90.00
_cell.angle_beta   90.00
_cell.angle_gamma   90.00
#
_symmetry.space_group_name_H-M   'P 1'
#
loop_
_entity.id
_entity.type
_entity.pdbx_description
1 polymer ?
#
loop_
_entity_poly.entity_id
_entity_poly.type
_entity_poly.pdbx_seq_one_letter_code
_entity_poly.pdbx_strand_id
1 'polypeptide(L)' 'VDSLLGARGGAFEHEATRRMRNEFMAAWDGLRSKDTQRILILGATNRPFDLDDAVIRRLPR' A
#
# COMPACT_ATOMS: atom_id res chain seq x y z
N VAL A 1 -7.46 -2.44 4.78
CA VAL A 1 -6.28 -2.15 3.92
C VAL A 1 -5.53 -3.42 3.50
N ASP A 2 -5.60 -4.47 4.32
CA ASP A 2 -5.09 -5.83 4.10
C ASP A 2 -5.53 -6.51 2.79
N SER A 3 -6.75 -6.27 2.32
CA SER A 3 -7.24 -6.85 1.04
C SER A 3 -6.52 -6.34 -0.21
N LEU A 4 -5.93 -5.14 -0.15
CA LEU A 4 -5.22 -4.50 -1.26
C LEU A 4 -3.70 -4.50 -1.05
N LEU A 5 -3.27 -4.34 0.21
CA LEU A 5 -1.88 -4.13 0.61
C LEU A 5 -1.31 -5.32 1.41
N GLY A 6 -1.93 -6.48 1.28
CA GLY A 6 -1.46 -7.72 1.90
C GLY A 6 -0.15 -8.22 1.29
N ALA A 7 0.47 -9.19 1.98
CA ALA A 7 1.72 -9.83 1.58
C ALA A 7 1.72 -10.31 0.12
N ARG A 8 2.86 -10.19 -0.56
CA ARG A 8 3.01 -10.59 -1.98
C ARG A 8 3.20 -12.10 -2.12
N GLY A 9 2.82 -12.64 -3.28
CA GLY A 9 3.23 -13.99 -3.69
C GLY A 9 2.23 -15.11 -3.38
N GLY A 10 0.98 -14.80 -3.03
CA GLY A 10 -0.07 -15.81 -2.98
C GLY A 10 -0.31 -16.42 -4.37
N ALA A 11 -0.40 -17.76 -4.45
CA ALA A 11 -0.62 -18.50 -5.70
C ALA A 11 -1.89 -18.08 -6.47
N PHE A 12 -2.82 -17.39 -5.81
CA PHE A 12 -4.09 -16.90 -6.35
C PHE A 12 -4.15 -15.37 -6.51
N GLU A 13 -3.01 -14.68 -6.43
CA GLU A 13 -2.99 -13.22 -6.66
C GLU A 13 -3.28 -12.91 -8.13
N HIS A 14 -4.39 -12.21 -8.39
CA HIS A 14 -4.75 -11.78 -9.72
C HIS A 14 -3.82 -10.68 -10.24
N GLU A 15 -3.42 -10.74 -11.51
CA GLU A 15 -2.45 -9.80 -12.09
C GLU A 15 -2.92 -8.34 -12.01
N ALA A 16 -4.22 -8.09 -12.18
CA ALA A 16 -4.78 -6.74 -12.05
C ALA A 16 -4.59 -6.17 -10.64
N THR A 17 -4.80 -6.99 -9.60
CA THR A 17 -4.58 -6.60 -8.20
C THR A 17 -3.10 -6.29 -7.95
N ARG A 18 -2.19 -7.12 -8.50
CA ARG A 18 -0.75 -6.87 -8.41
C ARG A 18 -0.35 -5.55 -9.06
N ARG A 19 -0.85 -5.27 -10.27
CA ARG A 19 -0.60 -3.99 -10.97
C ARG A 19 -1.14 -2.81 -10.16
N MET A 20 -2.38 -2.89 -9.68
CA MET A 20 -2.99 -1.84 -8.86
C MET A 20 -2.19 -1.55 -7.58
N ARG A 21 -1.74 -2.60 -6.86
CA ARG A 21 -0.88 -2.44 -5.68
C ARG A 21 0.44 -1.76 -6.04
N ASN A 22 1.09 -2.17 -7.13
CA ASN A 22 2.36 -1.59 -7.55
C ASN A 22 2.21 -0.10 -7.88
N GLU A 23 1.19 0.28 -8.65
CA GLU A 23 0.91 1.68 -8.98
C GLU A 23 0.64 2.52 -7.73
N PHE A 24 -0.14 1.98 -6.79
CA PHE A 24 -0.41 2.65 -5.53
C PHE A 24 0.86 2.87 -4.70
N MET A 25 1.73 1.85 -4.59
CA MET A 25 3.00 1.96 -3.88
C MET A 25 4.00 2.90 -4.56
N ALA A 26 4.02 2.94 -5.90
CA ALA A 26 4.82 3.87 -6.68
C ALA A 26 4.34 5.32 -6.46
N ALA A 27 3.03 5.54 -6.41
CA ALA A 27 2.47 6.85 -6.09
C ALA A 27 2.74 7.26 -4.64
N TRP A 28 2.73 6.31 -3.69
CA TRP A 28 2.92 6.61 -2.27
C TRP A 28 4.26 7.28 -1.97
N ASP A 29 5.36 6.80 -2.58
CA ASP A 29 6.74 7.27 -2.27
C ASP A 29 7.06 8.68 -2.78
N GLY A 30 6.16 9.25 -3.57
CA GLY A 30 6.42 10.52 -4.24
C GLY A 30 5.25 10.83 -5.13
N LEU A 31 4.12 11.14 -4.51
CA LEU A 31 3.00 11.76 -5.19
C LEU A 31 3.58 12.93 -6.00
N ARG A 32 3.11 13.07 -7.24
CA ARG A 32 3.29 14.28 -8.06
C ARG A 32 2.60 15.51 -7.43
N SER A 33 2.38 15.49 -6.11
CA SER A 33 1.92 16.58 -5.29
C SER A 33 2.96 17.68 -5.36
N LYS A 34 2.49 18.87 -5.73
CA LYS A 34 3.28 20.10 -5.59
C LYS A 34 3.68 20.24 -4.11
N ASP A 35 4.79 20.90 -3.81
CA ASP A 35 5.24 21.15 -2.41
C ASP A 35 4.16 21.76 -1.49
N THR A 36 3.11 22.34 -2.08
CA THR A 36 1.97 22.93 -1.37
C THR A 36 0.88 21.92 -0.98
N GLN A 37 0.93 20.68 -1.44
CA GLN A 37 -0.07 19.65 -1.18
C GLN A 37 0.44 18.63 -0.16
N ARG A 38 -0.17 18.64 1.02
CA ARG A 38 0.08 17.63 2.06
C ARG A 38 -0.98 16.55 1.96
N ILE A 39 -0.55 15.30 1.75
CA ILE A 39 -1.42 14.13 1.67
C ILE A 39 -1.17 13.26 2.90
N LEU A 40 -2.25 12.89 3.60
CA LEU A 40 -2.23 11.98 4.73
C LEU A 40 -2.96 10.70 4.32
N ILE A 41 -2.32 9.55 4.55
CA ILE A 41 -2.92 8.24 4.32
C ILE A 41 -3.24 7.61 5.68
N LEU A 42 -4.51 7.28 5.91
CA LEU A 42 -4.98 6.60 7.11
C LEU A 42 -5.37 5.17 6.75
N GLY A 43 -4.71 4.19 7.36
CA GLY A 43 -5.01 2.78 7.20
C GLY A 43 -5.70 2.22 8.44
N ALA A 44 -6.80 1.49 8.25
CA ALA A 44 -7.43 0.69 9.29
C ALA A 44 -7.51 -0.78 8.84
N THR A 45 -7.03 -1.70 9.69
CA THR A 45 -7.15 -3.14 9.48
C THR A 45 -7.19 -3.87 10.83
N ASN A 46 -7.91 -4.99 10.85
CA ASN A 46 -7.94 -5.92 11.98
C ASN A 46 -6.87 -7.02 11.84
N ARG A 47 -6.08 -7.00 10.76
CA ARG A 47 -5.04 -8.00 10.44
C ARG A 47 -3.72 -7.30 10.07
N PRO A 48 -3.05 -6.62 11.02
CA PRO A 48 -1.85 -5.84 10.72
C PRO A 48 -0.66 -6.68 10.25
N PHE A 49 -0.60 -7.96 10.66
CA PHE A 49 0.48 -8.89 10.31
C PHE A 49 0.36 -9.46 8.89
N ASP A 50 -0.80 -9.32 8.25
CA ASP A 50 -1.04 -9.79 6.88
C ASP A 50 -0.55 -8.76 5.83
N LEU A 51 -0.11 -7.57 6.28
CA LEU A 51 0.34 -6.49 5.41
C LEU A 51 1.74 -6.74 4.84
N ASP A 52 1.97 -6.20 3.65
CA ASP A 52 3.29 -6.14 3.02
C ASP A 52 4.26 -5.30 3.86
N ASP A 53 5.48 -5.79 4.06
CA ASP A 53 6.53 -5.10 4.83
C ASP A 53 6.81 -3.67 4.32
N ALA A 54 6.71 -3.45 3.00
CA ALA A 54 6.92 -2.14 2.40
C ALA A 54 5.79 -1.16 2.74
N VAL A 55 4.59 -1.65 3.04
CA VAL A 55 3.44 -0.86 3.50
C VAL A 55 3.60 -0.54 4.99
N ILE A 56 4.01 -1.52 5.79
CA ILE A 56 4.28 -1.34 7.23
C ILE A 56 5.36 -0.26 7.44
N ARG A 57 6.43 -0.28 6.64
CA ARG A 57 7.49 0.74 6.70
C ARG A 57 6.97 2.17 6.41
N ARG A 58 5.89 2.30 5.63
CA ARG A 58 5.30 3.58 5.23
C ARG A 58 4.14 4.03 6.10
N LEU A 59 3.61 3.15 6.94
CA LEU A 59 2.60 3.42 7.96
C LEU A 59 3.24 3.30 9.36
N PRO A 60 3.99 4.32 9.81
CA PRO A 60 4.52 4.33 11.17
C PRO A 60 3.38 4.27 12.19
N ARG A 61 3.61 3.54 13.28
CA ARG A 61 2.65 3.38 14.38
C ARG A 61 2.52 4.64 15.21
#